data_AF-A0AAD1G191-F1
#
_entry.id   AF-A0AAD1G191-F1
#
_cell.length_a   1.000
_cell.length_b   1.000
_cell.length_c   1.000
_cell.angle_alpha   90.00
_cell.angle_beta   90.00
_cell.angle_gamma   90.00
#
_symmetry.space_group_name_H-M   'P 1'
#
loop_
_entity.id
_entity.type
_entity.pdbx_description
1 polymer ?
#
loop_
_entity_poly.entity_id
_entity_poly.type
_entity_poly.pdbx_seq_one_letter_code
_entity_poly.pdbx_strand_id
1 'polypeptide(L)'
;MDSTAWARGALGHDFSDTKLLETALTHGGGRKRNYERLEFLGDRVLGCVVAAWLYQRFDETEGELARRFAALVDRGTCAVVARAVGVPAMIRMETAARQAGVHRSDNVLGDICEALIGALYVDGGLAAAESFIHAQWAAHLDRPASAPRDPKSALQEWAQAKRLPIPSYEVVGRSGPDHAPSFRVRVTVRGYTPEEAEGSSKQEAEKQAAIALLARETGE
;
A
#
# COMPACT_ATOMS: atom_id res chain seq x y z
N MET A 1 -3.11 28.79 6.50
CA MET A 1 -4.14 28.17 5.64
C MET A 1 -5.30 27.81 6.54
N ASP A 2 -6.52 28.21 6.18
CA ASP A 2 -7.72 27.83 6.91
C ASP A 2 -8.01 26.35 6.63
N SER A 3 -7.87 25.50 7.66
CA SER A 3 -8.08 24.07 7.55
C SER A 3 -9.53 23.72 7.25
N THR A 4 -10.49 24.52 7.70
CA THR A 4 -11.92 24.28 7.50
C THR A 4 -12.30 24.58 6.05
N ALA A 5 -11.82 25.68 5.49
CA ALA A 5 -12.00 25.99 4.07
C ALA A 5 -11.33 24.93 3.17
N TRP A 6 -10.13 24.49 3.53
CA TRP A 6 -9.45 23.39 2.83
C TRP A 6 -10.26 22.09 2.89
N ALA A 7 -10.78 21.70 4.05
CA ALA A 7 -11.54 20.46 4.20
C ALA A 7 -12.80 20.44 3.31
N ARG A 8 -13.54 21.55 3.22
CA ARG A 8 -14.71 21.64 2.33
C ARG A 8 -14.34 21.41 0.86
N GLY A 9 -13.23 22.00 0.41
CA GLY A 9 -12.81 21.89 -1.00
C GLY A 9 -12.14 20.57 -1.33
N ALA A 10 -11.25 20.09 -0.45
CA ALA A 10 -10.38 18.95 -0.71
C ALA A 10 -10.97 17.62 -0.23
N LEU A 11 -11.77 17.64 0.84
CA LEU A 11 -12.41 16.45 1.42
C LEU A 11 -13.91 16.39 1.13
N GLY A 12 -14.51 17.47 0.62
CA GLY A 12 -15.94 17.54 0.36
C GLY A 12 -16.81 17.60 1.62
N HIS A 13 -16.24 17.94 2.78
CA HIS A 13 -16.91 17.86 4.07
C HIS A 13 -16.75 19.14 4.89
N ASP A 14 -17.84 19.62 5.50
CA ASP A 14 -17.83 20.73 6.46
C ASP A 14 -17.88 20.17 7.87
N PHE A 15 -16.72 20.15 8.55
CA PHE A 15 -16.58 19.54 9.86
C PHE A 15 -17.40 20.28 10.93
N SER A 16 -18.27 19.54 11.64
CA SER A 16 -19.01 20.07 12.79
C SER A 16 -18.09 20.26 14.00
N ASP A 17 -17.19 19.31 14.26
CA ASP A 17 -16.08 19.46 15.22
C ASP A 17 -14.74 19.64 14.49
N THR A 18 -14.33 20.89 14.32
CA THR A 18 -13.03 21.24 13.71
C THR A 18 -11.84 20.65 14.46
N LYS A 19 -11.99 20.27 15.74
CA LYS A 19 -10.92 19.64 16.50
C LYS A 19 -10.63 18.23 15.99
N LEU A 20 -11.59 17.53 15.36
CA LEU A 20 -11.34 16.23 14.72
C LEU A 20 -10.38 16.37 13.54
N LEU A 21 -10.68 17.33 12.65
CA LEU A 21 -9.81 17.68 11.53
C LEU A 21 -8.40 18.08 12.00
N GLU A 22 -8.33 18.94 13.02
CA GLU A 22 -7.05 19.33 13.62
C GLU A 22 -6.27 18.13 14.18
N THR A 23 -6.96 17.13 14.75
CA THR A 23 -6.36 15.93 15.32
C THR A 23 -5.79 15.05 14.22
N ALA A 24 -6.57 14.80 13.17
CA ALA A 24 -6.14 14.01 12.01
C ALA A 24 -4.91 14.61 11.31
N LEU A 25 -4.81 15.95 11.29
CA LEU A 25 -3.66 16.66 10.72
C LEU A 25 -2.46 16.81 11.68
N THR A 26 -2.53 16.28 12.90
CA THR A 26 -1.47 16.46 13.90
C THR A 26 -0.59 15.22 14.01
N HIS A 27 0.70 15.39 13.66
CA HIS A 27 1.72 14.34 13.74
C HIS A 27 1.98 13.86 15.18
N GLY A 28 2.31 12.56 15.31
CA GLY A 28 2.42 11.84 16.59
C GLY A 28 3.47 12.36 17.58
N GLY A 29 4.56 12.99 17.10
CA GLY A 29 5.81 13.34 17.80
C GLY A 29 5.75 13.88 19.25
N GLY A 30 5.27 13.08 20.20
CA GLY A 30 5.09 13.44 21.61
C GLY A 30 3.78 14.14 21.98
N ARG A 31 2.83 14.25 21.04
CA ARG A 31 1.55 14.94 21.29
C ARG A 31 0.47 13.97 21.77
N LYS A 32 -0.19 14.30 22.89
CA LYS A 32 -1.30 13.50 23.43
C LYS A 32 -2.50 13.41 22.48
N ARG A 33 -2.70 14.41 21.63
CA ARG A 33 -3.77 14.47 20.62
C ARG A 33 -3.13 14.50 19.24
N ASN A 34 -3.14 13.36 18.57
CA ASN A 34 -2.49 13.11 17.29
C ASN A 34 -3.40 12.23 16.40
N TYR A 35 -2.94 11.93 15.19
CA TYR A 35 -3.71 11.21 14.19
C TYR A 35 -3.94 9.72 14.49
N GLU A 36 -3.11 9.09 15.35
CA GLU A 36 -2.96 7.62 15.43
C GLU A 36 -4.27 6.88 15.75
N ARG A 37 -5.10 7.44 16.63
CA ARG A 37 -6.41 6.82 16.95
C ARG A 37 -7.41 6.93 15.81
N LEU A 38 -7.33 8.01 15.03
CA LEU A 38 -8.18 8.21 13.87
C LEU A 38 -7.68 7.38 12.69
N GLU A 39 -6.37 7.24 12.52
CA GLU A 39 -5.73 6.33 11.55
C GLU A 39 -6.23 4.90 11.76
N PHE A 40 -6.12 4.38 12.98
CA PHE A 40 -6.62 3.04 13.32
C PHE A 40 -8.08 2.81 12.88
N LEU A 41 -8.94 3.80 13.11
CA LEU A 41 -10.34 3.72 12.72
C LEU A 41 -10.51 3.84 11.20
N GLY A 42 -9.83 4.80 10.60
CA GLY A 42 -9.91 5.12 9.18
C GLY A 42 -9.41 4.02 8.27
N ASP A 43 -8.35 3.29 8.66
CA ASP A 43 -7.88 2.06 7.99
C ASP A 43 -9.01 1.04 7.84
N ARG A 44 -9.78 0.78 8.91
CA ARG A 44 -10.92 -0.16 8.88
C ARG A 44 -12.09 0.36 8.07
N VAL A 45 -12.35 1.66 8.12
CA VAL A 45 -13.40 2.30 7.30
C VAL A 45 -13.04 2.19 5.83
N LEU A 46 -11.81 2.57 5.45
CA LEU A 46 -11.29 2.44 4.10
C LEU A 46 -11.38 0.99 3.62
N GLY A 47 -10.91 0.04 4.44
CA GLY A 47 -10.98 -1.38 4.13
C GLY A 47 -12.41 -1.88 3.90
N CYS A 48 -13.36 -1.50 4.76
CA CYS A 48 -14.76 -1.91 4.57
C CYS A 48 -15.35 -1.37 3.25
N VAL A 49 -15.15 -0.07 2.99
CA VAL A 49 -15.69 0.60 1.80
C VAL A 49 -15.06 0.04 0.52
N VAL A 50 -13.74 -0.11 0.48
CA VAL A 50 -13.04 -0.64 -0.70
C VAL A 50 -13.42 -2.10 -0.95
N ALA A 51 -13.52 -2.93 0.08
CA ALA A 51 -13.94 -4.33 -0.08
C ALA A 51 -15.37 -4.43 -0.66
N ALA A 52 -16.30 -3.63 -0.13
CA ALA A 52 -17.67 -3.57 -0.63
C ALA A 52 -17.72 -3.07 -2.09
N TRP A 53 -16.92 -2.05 -2.42
CA TRP A 53 -16.85 -1.48 -3.77
C TRP A 53 -16.33 -2.50 -4.79
N LEU A 54 -15.26 -3.22 -4.45
CA LEU A 54 -14.69 -4.27 -5.31
C LEU A 54 -15.69 -5.41 -5.54
N TYR A 55 -16.35 -5.89 -4.48
CA TYR A 55 -17.36 -6.95 -4.57
C TYR A 55 -18.52 -6.57 -5.51
N GLN A 56 -18.96 -5.31 -5.48
CA GLN A 56 -20.05 -4.85 -6.35
C GLN A 56 -19.60 -4.61 -7.80
N ARG A 57 -18.32 -4.26 -8.01
CA ARG A 57 -17.83 -3.78 -9.31
C ARG A 57 -17.28 -4.91 -10.19
N PHE A 58 -16.68 -5.94 -9.59
CA PHE A 58 -15.94 -6.97 -10.32
C PHE A 58 -16.50 -8.37 -10.02
N ASP A 59 -16.76 -9.13 -11.07
CA ASP A 59 -17.11 -10.56 -10.98
C ASP A 59 -15.83 -11.39 -11.01
N GLU A 60 -15.07 -11.30 -9.92
CA GLU A 60 -13.73 -11.88 -9.77
C GLU A 60 -13.68 -12.85 -8.58
N THR A 61 -12.70 -13.75 -8.59
CA THR A 61 -12.45 -14.67 -7.47
C THR A 61 -11.97 -13.94 -6.22
N GLU A 62 -12.12 -14.56 -5.05
CA GLU A 62 -11.66 -13.99 -3.76
C GLU A 62 -10.18 -13.58 -3.79
N GLY A 63 -9.30 -14.40 -4.39
CA GLY A 63 -7.88 -14.05 -4.54
C GLY A 63 -7.60 -12.88 -5.49
N GLU A 64 -8.40 -12.70 -6.54
CA GLU A 64 -8.30 -11.54 -7.43
C GLU A 64 -8.76 -10.26 -6.73
N LEU A 65 -9.91 -10.32 -6.04
CA LEU A 65 -10.41 -9.21 -5.23
C LEU A 65 -9.43 -8.83 -4.12
N ALA A 66 -8.83 -9.82 -3.43
CA ALA A 66 -7.84 -9.59 -2.38
C ALA A 66 -6.59 -8.85 -2.91
N ARG A 67 -6.15 -9.14 -4.14
CA ARG A 67 -5.03 -8.42 -4.77
C ARG A 67 -5.38 -6.96 -5.10
N ARG A 68 -6.56 -6.72 -5.68
CA ARG A 68 -7.04 -5.35 -5.92
C ARG A 68 -7.18 -4.58 -4.62
N PHE A 69 -7.77 -5.23 -3.62
CA PHE A 69 -7.96 -4.69 -2.29
C PHE A 69 -6.62 -4.24 -1.69
N ALA A 70 -5.64 -5.14 -1.63
CA ALA A 70 -4.33 -4.86 -1.07
C ALA A 70 -3.61 -3.70 -1.78
N ALA A 71 -3.79 -3.54 -3.09
CA ALA A 71 -3.22 -2.42 -3.84
C ALA A 71 -3.94 -1.08 -3.59
N LEU A 72 -5.25 -1.09 -3.31
CA LEU A 72 -6.03 0.12 -3.10
C LEU A 72 -5.91 0.66 -1.68
N VAL A 73 -5.82 -0.22 -0.67
CA VAL A 73 -5.68 0.19 0.74
C VAL A 73 -4.22 0.29 1.17
N ASP A 74 -3.28 0.16 0.23
CA ASP A 74 -1.86 0.24 0.51
C ASP A 74 -1.45 1.68 0.89
N ARG A 75 -0.46 1.76 1.77
CA ARG A 75 0.12 3.02 2.25
C ARG A 75 0.56 3.96 1.13
N GLY A 76 1.13 3.42 0.05
CA GLY A 76 1.54 4.18 -1.13
C GLY A 76 0.36 4.85 -1.81
N THR A 77 -0.74 4.13 -2.03
CA THR A 77 -1.99 4.69 -2.57
C THR A 77 -2.56 5.76 -1.64
N CYS A 78 -2.64 5.50 -0.33
CA CYS A 78 -3.05 6.50 0.66
C CYS A 78 -2.16 7.77 0.58
N ALA A 79 -0.84 7.61 0.46
CA ALA A 79 0.08 8.74 0.33
C ALA A 79 -0.08 9.52 -0.97
N VAL A 80 -0.38 8.84 -2.09
CA VAL A 80 -0.70 9.50 -3.37
C VAL A 80 -1.96 10.35 -3.23
N VAL A 81 -3.03 9.81 -2.63
CA VAL A 81 -4.26 10.56 -2.37
C VAL A 81 -4.00 11.75 -1.44
N ALA A 82 -3.27 11.54 -0.34
CA ALA A 82 -2.91 12.62 0.58
C ALA A 82 -2.18 13.78 -0.13
N ARG A 83 -1.28 13.48 -1.06
CA ARG A 83 -0.61 14.52 -1.88
C ARG A 83 -1.60 15.22 -2.80
N ALA A 84 -2.46 14.47 -3.48
CA ALA A 84 -3.44 15.01 -4.42
C ALA A 84 -4.38 16.02 -3.76
N VAL A 85 -4.81 15.75 -2.53
CA VAL A 85 -5.68 16.64 -1.75
C VAL A 85 -4.90 17.72 -0.97
N GLY A 86 -3.57 17.79 -1.10
CA GLY A 86 -2.76 18.87 -0.53
C GLY A 86 -2.39 18.72 0.96
N VAL A 87 -2.49 17.50 1.53
CA VAL A 87 -2.15 17.22 2.94
C VAL A 87 -0.77 17.75 3.35
N PRO A 88 0.33 17.63 2.57
CA PRO A 88 1.67 18.06 3.02
C PRO A 88 1.74 19.50 3.56
N ALA A 89 0.92 20.41 3.01
CA ALA A 89 0.87 21.80 3.46
C ALA A 89 0.13 21.96 4.79
N MET A 90 -0.81 21.07 5.09
CA MET A 90 -1.76 21.13 6.20
C MET A 90 -1.26 20.46 7.49
N ILE A 91 -0.27 19.56 7.39
CA ILE A 91 0.21 18.79 8.55
C ILE A 91 0.80 19.71 9.62
N ARG A 92 0.30 19.55 10.84
CA ARG A 92 0.79 20.17 12.07
C ARG A 92 1.84 19.25 12.68
N MET A 93 3.09 19.70 12.67
CA MET A 93 4.23 18.96 13.23
C MET A 93 5.28 19.91 13.77
N GLU A 94 6.23 19.37 14.52
CA GLU A 94 7.38 20.08 15.05
C GLU A 94 8.25 20.64 13.92
N THR A 95 8.88 21.80 14.14
CA THR A 95 9.74 22.46 13.15
C THR A 95 10.87 21.55 12.68
N ALA A 96 11.51 20.82 13.59
CA ALA A 96 12.58 19.88 13.27
C ALA A 96 12.10 18.74 12.36
N ALA A 97 10.93 18.15 12.63
CA ALA A 97 10.33 17.12 11.79
C ALA A 97 10.00 17.66 10.39
N ARG A 98 9.48 18.89 10.30
CA ARG A 98 9.20 19.53 9.01
C ARG A 98 10.48 19.78 8.21
N GLN A 99 11.54 20.26 8.86
CA GLN A 99 12.86 20.47 8.25
C GLN A 99 13.50 19.16 7.76
N ALA A 100 13.29 18.06 8.49
CA ALA A 100 13.71 16.72 8.08
C ALA A 100 12.86 16.11 6.95
N GLY A 101 11.87 16.83 6.41
CA GLY A 101 11.06 16.37 5.28
C GLY A 101 9.94 15.40 5.64
N VAL A 102 9.63 15.20 6.93
CA VAL A 102 8.62 14.22 7.40
C VAL A 102 7.25 14.44 6.76
N HIS A 103 6.85 15.70 6.53
CA HIS A 103 5.60 16.07 5.84
C HIS A 103 5.48 15.59 4.38
N ARG A 104 6.54 15.03 3.79
CA ARG A 104 6.57 14.49 2.43
C ARG A 104 6.72 12.96 2.38
N SER A 105 6.96 12.34 3.53
CA SER A 105 7.16 10.89 3.66
C SER A 105 5.86 10.15 3.34
N ASP A 106 5.96 9.07 2.55
CA ASP A 106 4.81 8.19 2.28
C ASP A 106 4.23 7.61 3.56
N ASN A 107 5.07 7.34 4.57
CA ASN A 107 4.59 6.80 5.84
C ASN A 107 3.60 7.75 6.52
N VAL A 108 4.01 8.99 6.74
CA VAL A 108 3.18 9.98 7.43
C VAL A 108 1.99 10.41 6.59
N LEU A 109 2.16 10.51 5.27
CA LEU A 109 1.06 10.87 4.37
C LEU A 109 -0.01 9.78 4.31
N GLY A 110 0.39 8.51 4.28
CA GLY A 110 -0.51 7.37 4.36
C GLY A 110 -1.32 7.39 5.66
N ASP A 111 -0.65 7.47 6.82
CA ASP A 111 -1.32 7.45 8.12
C ASP A 111 -2.29 8.63 8.28
N ILE A 112 -1.91 9.83 7.83
CA ILE A 112 -2.78 11.01 7.90
C ILE A 112 -3.96 10.87 6.94
N CYS A 113 -3.79 10.24 5.77
CA CYS A 113 -4.90 9.97 4.87
C CYS A 113 -5.97 9.10 5.55
N GLU A 114 -5.54 8.01 6.18
CA GLU A 114 -6.42 7.13 6.95
C GLU A 114 -7.04 7.89 8.12
N ALA A 115 -6.27 8.71 8.83
CA ALA A 115 -6.81 9.53 9.92
C ALA A 115 -7.87 10.54 9.46
N LEU A 116 -7.74 11.12 8.26
CA LEU A 116 -8.76 11.98 7.68
C LEU A 116 -10.03 11.20 7.34
N ILE A 117 -9.92 9.98 6.82
CA ILE A 117 -11.06 9.07 6.63
C ILE A 117 -11.73 8.76 7.98
N GLY A 118 -10.93 8.47 9.01
CA GLY A 118 -11.43 8.27 10.37
C GLY A 118 -12.15 9.51 10.93
N ALA A 119 -11.62 10.71 10.67
CA ALA A 119 -12.25 11.96 11.09
C ALA A 119 -13.59 12.21 10.36
N LEU A 120 -13.63 11.98 9.06
CA LEU A 120 -14.85 12.06 8.25
C LEU A 120 -15.92 11.09 8.78
N TYR A 121 -15.53 9.86 9.11
CA TYR A 121 -16.44 8.88 9.67
C TYR A 121 -16.99 9.31 11.05
N VAL A 122 -16.15 9.86 11.92
CA VAL A 122 -16.59 10.30 13.26
C VAL A 122 -17.52 11.51 13.19
N ASP A 123 -17.27 12.45 12.27
CA ASP A 123 -18.05 13.69 12.15
C ASP A 123 -19.30 13.53 11.30
N GLY A 124 -19.19 12.89 10.13
CA GLY A 124 -20.25 12.77 9.11
C GLY A 124 -20.77 11.36 8.87
N GLY A 125 -20.28 10.35 9.60
CA GLY A 125 -20.67 8.95 9.44
C GLY A 125 -20.08 8.28 8.20
N LEU A 126 -20.51 7.04 7.94
CA LEU A 126 -20.01 6.22 6.83
C LEU A 126 -20.23 6.89 5.46
N ALA A 127 -21.37 7.55 5.26
CA ALA A 127 -21.69 8.20 3.98
C ALA A 127 -20.69 9.32 3.61
N ALA A 128 -20.20 10.09 4.59
CA ALA A 128 -19.20 11.12 4.36
C ALA A 128 -17.83 10.51 3.99
N ALA A 129 -17.43 9.45 4.70
CA ALA A 129 -16.21 8.72 4.40
C ALA A 129 -16.27 8.03 3.02
N GLU A 130 -17.36 7.35 2.70
CA GLU A 130 -17.60 6.71 1.40
C GLU A 130 -17.53 7.70 0.25
N SER A 131 -18.18 8.86 0.39
CA SER A 131 -18.16 9.91 -0.64
C SER A 131 -16.74 10.39 -0.94
N PHE A 132 -15.94 10.60 0.10
CA PHE A 132 -14.52 10.97 -0.05
C PHE A 132 -13.70 9.85 -0.69
N ILE A 133 -13.84 8.61 -0.19
CA ILE A 133 -13.11 7.45 -0.71
C ILE A 133 -13.44 7.24 -2.19
N HIS A 134 -14.73 7.24 -2.57
CA HIS A 134 -15.12 7.08 -3.97
C HIS A 134 -14.55 8.18 -4.86
N ALA A 135 -14.61 9.44 -4.43
CA ALA A 135 -14.07 10.56 -5.19
C ALA A 135 -12.55 10.45 -5.43
N GLN A 136 -11.79 10.03 -4.41
CA GLN A 136 -10.32 10.01 -4.50
C GLN A 136 -9.76 8.68 -5.05
N TRP A 137 -10.43 7.55 -4.82
CA TRP A 137 -9.97 6.23 -5.27
C TRP A 137 -10.48 5.83 -6.66
N ALA A 138 -11.46 6.54 -7.25
CA ALA A 138 -12.00 6.18 -8.56
C ALA A 138 -10.91 6.00 -9.65
N ALA A 139 -9.91 6.88 -9.68
CA ALA A 139 -8.81 6.79 -10.65
C ALA A 139 -7.83 5.63 -10.37
N HIS A 140 -7.89 5.03 -9.17
CA HIS A 140 -7.05 3.92 -8.75
C HIS A 140 -7.76 2.57 -8.93
N LEU A 141 -9.10 2.55 -8.94
CA LEU A 141 -9.92 1.34 -9.01
C LEU A 141 -9.69 0.52 -10.29
N ASP A 142 -9.58 1.22 -11.42
CA ASP A 142 -9.42 0.61 -12.75
C ASP A 142 -7.94 0.38 -13.12
N ARG A 143 -7.00 0.76 -12.26
CA ARG A 143 -5.62 0.29 -12.46
C ARG A 143 -5.66 -1.23 -12.33
N PRO A 144 -5.21 -1.99 -13.35
CA PRO A 144 -4.95 -3.41 -13.15
C PRO A 144 -4.04 -3.49 -11.93
N ALA A 145 -4.28 -4.48 -11.05
CA ALA A 145 -3.46 -4.69 -9.85
C ALA A 145 -1.99 -4.83 -10.30
N SER A 146 -1.31 -3.68 -10.41
CA SER A 146 0.01 -3.54 -10.99
C SER A 146 1.06 -3.69 -9.91
N ALA A 147 0.65 -4.07 -8.69
CA ALA A 147 1.56 -4.75 -7.80
C ALA A 147 2.04 -5.98 -8.56
N PRO A 148 3.32 -6.02 -8.98
CA PRO A 148 3.87 -7.21 -9.59
C PRO A 148 3.57 -8.33 -8.61
N ARG A 149 2.84 -9.36 -9.06
CA ARG A 149 2.60 -10.59 -8.30
C ARG A 149 3.96 -10.95 -7.71
N ASP A 150 4.10 -11.03 -6.38
CA ASP A 150 5.40 -11.34 -5.78
C ASP A 150 5.91 -12.59 -6.52
N PRO A 151 7.06 -12.53 -7.21
CA PRO A 151 7.40 -13.57 -8.16
C PRO A 151 7.48 -14.96 -7.52
N LYS A 152 7.78 -15.02 -6.22
CA LYS A 152 7.81 -16.27 -5.47
C LYS A 152 6.40 -16.79 -5.23
N SER A 153 5.46 -15.92 -4.87
CA SER A 153 4.03 -16.27 -4.76
C SER A 153 3.44 -16.67 -6.11
N ALA A 154 3.76 -15.94 -7.19
CA ALA A 154 3.34 -16.28 -8.54
C ALA A 154 3.82 -17.68 -8.95
N LEU A 155 5.10 -17.98 -8.70
CA LEU A 155 5.67 -19.28 -9.00
C LEU A 155 5.10 -20.40 -8.11
N GLN A 156 4.82 -20.10 -6.84
CA GLN A 156 4.16 -21.03 -5.94
C GLN A 156 2.74 -21.37 -6.41
N GLU A 157 1.93 -20.38 -6.76
CA GLU A 157 0.58 -20.57 -7.28
C GLU A 157 0.59 -21.37 -8.58
N TRP A 158 1.54 -21.09 -9.48
CA TRP A 158 1.74 -21.86 -10.71
C TRP A 158 2.10 -23.33 -10.43
N ALA A 159 3.01 -23.58 -9.49
CA ALA A 159 3.38 -24.94 -9.09
C ALA A 159 2.20 -25.69 -8.45
N GLN A 160 1.45 -25.02 -7.57
CA GLN A 160 0.27 -25.57 -6.90
C GLN A 160 -0.87 -25.86 -7.88
N ALA A 161 -1.12 -25.00 -8.87
CA ALA A 161 -2.10 -25.24 -9.94
C ALA A 161 -1.77 -26.52 -10.73
N LYS A 162 -0.49 -26.88 -10.84
CA LYS A 162 0.00 -28.13 -11.44
C LYS A 162 0.09 -29.30 -10.45
N ARG A 163 -0.38 -29.12 -9.20
CA ARG A 163 -0.30 -30.10 -8.09
C ARG A 163 1.13 -30.52 -7.77
N LEU A 164 2.08 -29.61 -7.92
CA LEU A 164 3.48 -29.81 -7.60
C LEU A 164 3.78 -29.34 -6.17
N PRO A 165 4.85 -29.86 -5.54
CA PRO A 165 5.38 -29.29 -4.31
C PRO A 165 5.75 -27.81 -4.48
N ILE A 166 5.78 -27.08 -3.36
CA ILE A 166 6.20 -25.68 -3.34
C ILE A 166 7.64 -25.53 -3.88
N PRO A 167 7.96 -24.45 -4.61
CA PRO A 167 9.31 -24.18 -5.11
C PRO A 167 10.33 -24.04 -3.96
N SER A 168 11.53 -24.59 -4.17
CA SER A 168 12.65 -24.45 -3.21
C SER A 168 13.71 -23.51 -3.73
N TYR A 169 14.30 -22.72 -2.84
CA TYR A 169 15.35 -21.75 -3.14
C TYR A 169 16.63 -22.10 -2.39
N GLU A 170 17.77 -22.05 -3.09
CA GLU A 170 19.09 -22.35 -2.53
C GLU A 170 20.09 -21.26 -2.94
N VAL A 171 20.83 -20.71 -1.99
CA VAL A 171 21.95 -19.79 -2.31
C VAL A 171 23.14 -20.63 -2.78
N VAL A 172 23.45 -20.54 -4.07
CA VAL A 172 24.53 -21.33 -4.71
C VAL A 172 25.83 -20.54 -4.86
N GLY A 173 25.79 -19.22 -4.63
CA GLY A 173 26.98 -18.38 -4.67
C GLY A 173 26.80 -17.04 -3.99
N ARG A 174 27.92 -16.46 -3.57
CA ARG A 174 28.02 -15.07 -3.13
C ARG A 174 29.32 -14.49 -3.67
N SER A 175 29.23 -13.31 -4.26
CA SER A 175 30.35 -12.56 -4.83
C SER A 175 30.21 -11.07 -4.52
N GLY A 176 31.15 -10.26 -5.00
CA GLY A 176 31.15 -8.81 -4.78
C GLY A 176 31.79 -8.37 -3.45
N PRO A 177 32.14 -7.08 -3.33
CA PRO A 177 32.72 -6.53 -2.10
C PRO A 177 31.67 -6.41 -0.98
N ASP A 178 32.12 -6.27 0.27
CA ASP A 178 31.23 -6.23 1.44
C ASP A 178 30.17 -5.11 1.39
N HIS A 179 30.49 -4.01 0.72
CA HIS A 179 29.59 -2.86 0.54
C HIS A 179 28.67 -2.98 -0.69
N ALA A 180 28.85 -4.01 -1.53
CA ALA A 180 28.02 -4.31 -2.70
C ALA A 180 27.99 -5.83 -2.99
N PRO A 181 27.41 -6.64 -2.10
CA PRO A 181 27.34 -8.08 -2.28
C PRO A 181 26.40 -8.45 -3.44
N SER A 182 26.76 -9.48 -4.20
CA SER A 182 25.89 -10.17 -5.16
C SER A 182 25.64 -11.59 -4.66
N PHE A 183 24.38 -12.00 -4.62
CA PHE A 183 23.94 -13.34 -4.24
C PHE A 183 23.42 -14.05 -5.46
N ARG A 184 23.88 -15.28 -5.70
CA ARG A 184 23.33 -16.18 -6.72
C ARG A 184 22.43 -17.20 -6.05
N VAL A 185 21.18 -17.26 -6.49
CA VAL A 185 20.15 -18.16 -5.97
C VAL A 185 19.64 -19.07 -7.08
N ARG A 186 19.50 -20.36 -6.78
CA ARG A 186 18.84 -21.35 -7.61
C ARG A 186 17.42 -21.57 -7.11
N VAL A 187 16.45 -21.48 -8.01
CA VAL A 187 15.07 -21.93 -7.77
C VAL A 187 14.84 -23.30 -8.43
N THR A 188 14.15 -24.20 -7.72
CA THR A 188 13.83 -25.53 -8.22
C THR A 188 12.33 -25.81 -8.06
N VAL A 189 11.70 -26.26 -9.15
CA VAL A 189 10.35 -26.82 -9.14
C VAL A 189 10.41 -28.26 -9.65
N ARG A 190 9.73 -29.18 -8.96
CA ARG A 190 9.78 -30.61 -9.29
C ARG A 190 9.32 -30.85 -10.73
N GLY A 191 10.17 -31.51 -11.51
CA GLY A 191 9.88 -31.86 -12.91
C GLY A 191 10.25 -30.78 -13.92
N TYR A 192 10.86 -29.68 -13.48
CA TYR A 192 11.32 -28.58 -14.33
C TYR A 192 12.83 -28.36 -14.15
N THR A 193 13.48 -27.85 -15.19
CA THR A 193 14.89 -27.46 -15.11
C THR A 193 15.05 -26.34 -14.06
N PRO A 194 16.00 -26.44 -13.12
CA PRO A 194 16.26 -25.34 -12.19
C PRO A 194 16.64 -24.05 -12.94
N GLU A 195 16.42 -22.90 -12.30
CA GLU A 195 16.83 -21.60 -12.84
C GLU A 195 17.67 -20.86 -11.80
N GLU A 196 18.66 -20.09 -12.26
CA GLU A 196 19.55 -19.33 -11.37
C GLU A 196 19.50 -17.85 -11.70
N ALA A 197 19.48 -17.01 -10.68
CA ALA A 197 19.58 -15.57 -10.85
C ALA A 197 20.43 -14.92 -9.76
N GLU A 198 20.91 -13.72 -10.07
CA GLU A 198 21.70 -12.90 -9.16
C GLU A 198 20.91 -11.68 -8.65
N GLY A 199 21.24 -11.24 -7.44
CA GLY A 199 20.63 -10.05 -6.85
C GLY A 199 21.50 -9.45 -5.75
N SER A 200 21.30 -8.16 -5.47
CA SER A 200 22.03 -7.42 -4.43
C SER A 200 21.69 -7.86 -3.00
N SER A 201 20.63 -8.67 -2.86
CA SER A 201 20.26 -9.37 -1.64
C SER A 201 19.77 -10.78 -1.97
N LYS A 202 19.73 -11.67 -0.97
CA LYS A 202 19.14 -13.01 -1.14
C LYS A 202 17.70 -12.93 -1.64
N GLN A 203 16.90 -12.03 -1.06
CA GLN A 203 15.50 -11.88 -1.42
C GLN A 203 15.33 -11.37 -2.85
N GLU A 204 16.20 -10.47 -3.30
CA GLU A 204 16.20 -10.00 -4.69
C GLU A 204 16.57 -11.13 -5.66
N ALA A 205 17.64 -11.87 -5.35
CA ALA A 205 18.08 -13.02 -6.16
C ALA A 205 16.99 -14.11 -6.26
N GLU A 206 16.28 -14.39 -5.16
CA GLU A 206 15.14 -15.31 -5.15
C GLU A 206 14.01 -14.84 -6.08
N LYS A 207 13.66 -13.53 -6.04
CA LYS A 207 12.64 -12.96 -6.93
C LYS A 207 13.05 -13.06 -8.39
N GLN A 208 14.29 -12.71 -8.73
CA GLN A 208 14.78 -12.79 -10.10
C GLN A 208 14.78 -14.24 -10.62
N ALA A 209 15.16 -15.20 -9.78
CA ALA A 209 15.14 -16.63 -10.14
C ALA A 209 13.70 -17.11 -10.40
N ALA A 210 12.75 -16.66 -9.57
CA ALA A 210 11.34 -16.99 -9.75
C ALA A 210 10.75 -16.36 -11.03
N ILE A 211 11.09 -15.10 -11.34
CA ILE A 211 10.69 -14.43 -12.59
C ILE A 211 11.20 -15.22 -13.79
N ALA A 212 12.50 -15.54 -13.82
CA ALA A 212 13.13 -16.23 -14.93
C ALA A 212 12.53 -17.62 -15.16
N LEU A 213 12.29 -18.40 -14.09
CA LEU A 213 11.66 -19.70 -14.22
C LEU A 213 10.22 -19.57 -14.70
N LEU A 214 9.44 -18.66 -14.12
CA LEU A 214 8.05 -18.46 -14.53
C LEU A 214 7.95 -18.06 -16.00
N ALA A 215 8.70 -17.04 -16.42
CA ALA A 215 8.73 -16.56 -17.81
C ALA A 215 9.07 -17.66 -18.81
N ARG A 216 10.05 -18.51 -18.48
CA ARG A 216 10.45 -19.64 -19.33
C ARG A 216 9.34 -20.68 -19.49
N GLU A 217 8.57 -20.94 -18.43
CA GLU A 217 7.55 -21.99 -18.44
C GLU A 217 6.13 -21.51 -18.81
N THR A 218 5.85 -20.20 -18.71
CA THR A 218 4.56 -19.60 -19.08
C THR A 218 4.59 -18.84 -20.40
N GLY A 219 5.78 -18.42 -20.87
CA GLY A 219 5.94 -17.61 -22.09
C GLY A 219 5.47 -16.16 -21.92
N GLU A 220 5.35 -15.70 -20.68
CA GLU A 220 5.02 -14.31 -20.30
C GLU A 220 6.28 -13.49 -19.98
#